data_AF-A0A2G4T2G2-F1
#
_entry.id   AF-A0A2G4T2G2-F1
#
_cell.length_a   1.000
_cell.length_b   1.000
_cell.length_c   1.000
_cell.angle_alpha   90.00
_cell.angle_beta   90.00
_cell.angle_gamma   90.00
#
_symmetry.space_group_name_H-M   'P 1'
#
loop_
_entity.id
_entity.type
_entity.pdbx_description
1 polymer ?
#
loop_
_entity_poly.entity_id
_entity_poly.type
_entity_poly.pdbx_seq_one_letter_code
_entity_poly.pdbx_strand_id
1 'polypeptide(L)'
;MLPKKAPKIVFPDNHAIYVKALYKSILAEGSLFFDDRARTFIQNRTRYLFKEYKDCADLERVKSKIKEARRKLHKLEEANRGNFRKAYKILLDVYGRRGKVRHSLLYPYLNQFKPVDFKHPEPFIPHVPRTAPPPPLCPPLRVLITDHLGKRLSPILPEPKHKPLHVGRKANLLWRHHSNLLSRVSVPLPFEILCELETKAGALPNHPMSAASLGKGGPKWDQFYFAYQNNFDLAHLSPHLKSHVPQSKVVRSQTVAGIRSPYETVKMPNILEYLEEKESKKPELQKYESPYDNRQTRRLYRRLLNEIPCMDMFTWETLWKEGVNYTIFKSNWIPKGVRELIPETLSSEVIKETMKTNKRKK
;
A
#
# COMPACT_ATOMS: atom_id res chain seq x y z
N MET A 1 -3.03 -52.58 -2.37
CA MET A 1 -2.65 -51.59 -1.33
C MET A 1 -3.85 -50.72 -1.05
N LEU A 2 -4.45 -50.81 0.15
CA LEU A 2 -5.59 -49.97 0.51
C LEU A 2 -5.13 -48.52 0.75
N PRO A 3 -5.85 -47.50 0.27
CA PRO A 3 -5.51 -46.11 0.54
C PRO A 3 -5.61 -45.85 2.05
N LYS A 4 -4.50 -45.44 2.68
CA LYS A 4 -4.50 -44.99 4.08
C LYS A 4 -5.49 -43.83 4.19
N LYS A 5 -6.57 -44.00 4.97
CA LYS A 5 -7.50 -42.91 5.28
C LYS A 5 -6.69 -41.76 5.87
N ALA A 6 -6.81 -40.58 5.28
CA ALA A 6 -6.17 -39.38 5.78
C ALA A 6 -6.59 -39.15 7.25
N PRO A 7 -5.66 -38.79 8.15
CA PRO A 7 -5.99 -38.55 9.54
C PRO A 7 -7.05 -37.45 9.64
N LYS A 8 -8.11 -37.71 10.42
CA LYS A 8 -9.12 -36.68 10.73
C LYS A 8 -8.43 -35.57 11.50
N ILE A 9 -8.48 -34.35 10.96
CA ILE A 9 -7.91 -33.17 11.60
C ILE A 9 -8.88 -32.73 12.69
N VAL A 10 -8.42 -32.76 13.94
CA VAL A 10 -9.21 -32.32 15.10
C VAL A 10 -8.73 -30.94 15.53
N PHE A 11 -9.61 -29.95 15.43
CA PHE A 11 -9.36 -28.63 15.98
C PHE A 11 -9.71 -28.62 17.49
N PRO A 12 -9.00 -27.83 18.32
CA PRO A 12 -9.38 -27.65 19.72
C PRO A 12 -10.78 -27.03 19.86
N ASP A 13 -11.53 -27.39 20.89
CA ASP A 13 -12.93 -26.96 21.09
C ASP A 13 -13.11 -25.43 21.15
N ASN A 14 -12.11 -24.73 21.71
CA ASN A 14 -12.11 -23.27 21.80
C ASN A 14 -11.65 -22.55 20.51
N HIS A 15 -11.31 -23.28 19.45
CA HIS A 15 -10.79 -22.70 18.21
C HIS A 15 -11.76 -21.70 17.57
N ALA A 16 -13.01 -22.12 17.36
CA ALA A 16 -14.01 -21.28 16.69
C ALA A 16 -14.33 -20.00 17.49
N ILE A 17 -14.37 -20.11 18.82
CA ILE A 17 -14.61 -18.97 19.71
C ILE A 17 -13.45 -17.97 19.59
N TYR A 18 -12.21 -18.46 19.65
CA TYR A 18 -11.02 -17.65 19.52
C TYR A 18 -10.95 -16.93 18.16
N VAL A 19 -11.19 -17.64 17.06
CA VAL A 19 -11.18 -17.06 15.71
C VAL A 19 -12.25 -15.98 15.56
N LYS A 20 -13.47 -16.22 16.07
CA LYS A 20 -14.55 -15.21 16.06
C LYS A 20 -14.19 -13.98 16.89
N ALA A 21 -13.57 -14.16 18.05
CA ALA A 21 -13.12 -13.05 18.88
C ALA A 21 -12.03 -12.24 18.17
N LEU A 22 -11.02 -12.90 17.61
CA LEU A 22 -9.95 -12.26 16.85
C LEU A 22 -10.48 -11.46 15.65
N TYR A 23 -11.43 -12.03 14.90
CA TYR A 23 -12.13 -11.35 13.81
C TYR A 23 -12.84 -10.07 14.30
N LYS A 24 -13.64 -10.18 15.36
CA LYS A 24 -14.37 -9.05 15.96
C LYS A 24 -13.41 -7.95 16.44
N SER A 25 -12.30 -8.31 17.07
CA SER A 25 -11.31 -7.35 17.56
C SER A 25 -10.58 -6.63 16.43
N ILE A 26 -10.20 -7.33 15.35
CA ILE A 26 -9.59 -6.66 14.18
C ILE A 26 -10.57 -5.68 13.54
N LEU A 27 -11.85 -6.03 13.43
CA LEU A 27 -12.86 -5.11 12.90
C LEU A 27 -13.11 -3.90 13.81
N ALA A 28 -13.14 -4.12 15.13
CA ALA A 28 -13.30 -3.05 16.11
C ALA A 28 -12.10 -2.10 16.05
N GLU A 29 -10.87 -2.61 16.17
CA GLU A 29 -9.65 -1.79 16.09
C GLU A 29 -9.49 -1.12 14.72
N GLY A 30 -9.83 -1.83 13.64
CA GLY A 30 -9.84 -1.28 12.29
C GLY A 30 -10.82 -0.11 12.14
N SER A 31 -11.92 -0.08 12.89
CA SER A 31 -12.90 1.02 12.86
C SER A 31 -12.48 2.26 13.65
N LEU A 32 -11.48 2.16 14.54
CA LEU A 32 -10.97 3.28 15.33
C LEU A 32 -9.93 4.12 14.57
N PHE A 33 -9.32 3.55 13.53
CA PHE A 33 -8.25 4.18 12.77
C PHE A 33 -8.72 5.50 12.14
N PHE A 34 -7.86 6.52 12.16
CA PHE A 34 -8.25 7.89 11.80
C PHE A 34 -8.56 8.09 10.30
N ASP A 35 -7.96 7.29 9.41
CA ASP A 35 -8.15 7.44 7.96
C ASP A 35 -9.31 6.59 7.42
N ASP A 36 -10.25 7.22 6.72
CA ASP A 36 -11.49 6.62 6.21
C ASP A 36 -11.22 5.49 5.20
N ARG A 37 -10.27 5.68 4.29
CA ARG A 37 -9.88 4.71 3.25
C ARG A 37 -9.25 3.48 3.91
N ALA A 38 -8.39 3.70 4.91
CA ALA A 38 -7.79 2.64 5.69
C ALA A 38 -8.82 1.83 6.48
N ARG A 39 -9.83 2.46 7.10
CA ARG A 39 -10.91 1.73 7.80
C ARG A 39 -11.64 0.78 6.85
N THR A 40 -12.07 1.28 5.69
CA THR A 40 -12.74 0.46 4.67
C THR A 40 -11.82 -0.68 4.18
N PHE A 41 -10.55 -0.39 3.91
CA PHE A 41 -9.56 -1.40 3.51
C PHE A 41 -9.41 -2.50 4.55
N ILE A 42 -9.20 -2.14 5.82
CA ILE A 42 -9.00 -3.10 6.91
C ILE A 42 -10.22 -4.00 7.06
N GLN A 43 -11.43 -3.42 7.02
CA GLN A 43 -12.66 -4.21 7.17
C GLN A 43 -12.89 -5.16 5.99
N ASN A 44 -12.80 -4.66 4.76
CA ASN A 44 -13.01 -5.47 3.55
C ASN A 44 -11.98 -6.60 3.47
N ARG A 45 -10.70 -6.27 3.72
CA ARG A 45 -9.62 -7.24 3.70
C ARG A 45 -9.75 -8.29 4.80
N THR A 46 -10.16 -7.89 6.00
CA THR A 46 -10.39 -8.82 7.12
C THR A 46 -11.55 -9.76 6.81
N ARG A 47 -12.68 -9.24 6.33
CA ARG A 47 -13.84 -10.05 5.90
C ARG A 47 -13.45 -11.06 4.83
N TYR A 48 -12.75 -10.60 3.79
CA TYR A 48 -12.30 -11.46 2.70
C TYR A 48 -11.37 -12.57 3.21
N LEU A 49 -10.33 -12.24 3.99
CA LEU A 49 -9.38 -13.23 4.49
C LEU A 49 -10.04 -14.27 5.39
N PHE A 50 -10.89 -13.86 6.34
CA PHE A 50 -11.57 -14.83 7.21
C PHE A 50 -12.58 -15.70 6.43
N LYS A 51 -13.19 -15.16 5.37
CA LYS A 51 -14.05 -15.94 4.46
C LYS A 51 -13.24 -16.93 3.62
N GLU A 52 -12.12 -16.51 3.06
CA GLU A 52 -11.21 -17.34 2.23
C GLU A 52 -10.71 -18.58 2.98
N TYR A 53 -10.42 -18.44 4.27
CA TYR A 53 -9.88 -19.51 5.11
C TYR A 53 -10.93 -20.22 5.97
N LYS A 54 -12.23 -19.98 5.75
CA LYS A 54 -13.31 -20.56 6.56
C LYS A 54 -13.33 -22.09 6.48
N ASP A 55 -13.16 -22.63 5.27
CA ASP A 55 -13.28 -24.07 4.99
C ASP A 55 -11.89 -24.75 4.86
N CYS A 56 -10.83 -24.11 5.37
CA CYS A 56 -9.47 -24.63 5.27
C CYS A 56 -9.25 -25.77 6.29
N ALA A 57 -9.02 -26.99 5.78
CA ALA A 57 -8.78 -28.16 6.63
C ALA A 57 -7.33 -28.22 7.18
N ASP A 58 -6.36 -27.58 6.53
CA ASP A 58 -4.94 -27.65 6.90
C ASP A 58 -4.63 -26.87 8.19
N LEU A 59 -4.34 -27.62 9.26
CA LEU A 59 -4.10 -27.10 10.61
C LEU A 59 -2.85 -26.20 10.70
N GLU A 60 -1.77 -26.52 9.98
CA GLU A 60 -0.56 -25.69 10.01
C GLU A 60 -0.78 -24.36 9.30
N ARG A 61 -1.49 -24.40 8.18
CA ARG A 61 -1.89 -23.21 7.44
C ARG A 61 -2.82 -22.33 8.28
N VAL A 62 -3.79 -22.91 8.97
CA VAL A 62 -4.69 -22.19 9.89
C VAL A 62 -3.91 -21.55 11.05
N LYS A 63 -2.99 -22.28 11.69
CA LYS A 63 -2.09 -21.74 12.73
C LYS A 63 -1.29 -20.53 12.24
N SER A 64 -0.69 -20.65 11.05
CA SER A 64 0.08 -19.57 10.43
C SER A 64 -0.78 -18.33 10.17
N LYS A 65 -2.02 -18.53 9.68
CA LYS A 65 -2.97 -17.43 9.43
C LYS A 65 -3.44 -16.75 10.69
N ILE A 66 -3.67 -17.50 11.77
CA ILE A 66 -3.98 -16.93 13.09
C ILE A 66 -2.81 -16.10 13.62
N LYS A 67 -1.58 -16.58 13.48
CA LYS A 67 -0.37 -15.82 13.85
C LYS A 67 -0.25 -14.54 13.02
N GLU A 68 -0.54 -14.59 11.73
CA GLU A 68 -0.57 -13.42 10.85
C GLU A 68 -1.66 -12.41 11.29
N ALA A 69 -2.86 -12.90 11.61
CA ALA A 69 -3.97 -12.08 12.08
C ALA A 69 -3.67 -11.40 13.43
N ARG A 70 -3.08 -12.11 14.40
CA ARG A 70 -2.61 -11.53 15.68
C ARG A 70 -1.59 -10.41 15.45
N ARG A 71 -0.61 -10.61 14.55
CA ARG A 71 0.39 -9.58 14.21
C ARG A 71 -0.27 -8.34 13.59
N LYS A 72 -1.32 -8.51 12.78
CA LYS A 72 -2.09 -7.40 12.21
C LYS A 72 -2.88 -6.66 13.29
N LEU A 73 -3.56 -7.39 14.18
CA LEU A 73 -4.26 -6.81 15.32
C LEU A 73 -3.31 -5.95 16.17
N HIS A 74 -2.18 -6.52 16.61
CA HIS A 74 -1.20 -5.78 17.41
C HIS A 74 -0.66 -4.53 16.70
N LYS A 75 -0.43 -4.62 15.38
CA LYS A 75 -0.02 -3.45 14.59
C LYS A 75 -1.09 -2.35 14.60
N LEU A 76 -2.37 -2.73 14.53
CA LEU A 76 -3.51 -1.81 14.57
C LEU A 76 -3.64 -1.18 15.96
N GLU A 77 -3.60 -1.99 17.03
CA GLU A 77 -3.64 -1.52 18.41
C GLU A 77 -2.50 -0.53 18.70
N GLU A 78 -1.26 -0.85 18.33
CA GLU A 78 -0.13 0.07 18.48
C GLU A 78 -0.35 1.37 17.69
N ALA A 79 -0.91 1.28 16.48
CA ALA A 79 -1.21 2.46 15.69
C ALA A 79 -2.33 3.30 16.33
N ASN A 80 -3.38 2.68 16.84
CA ASN A 80 -4.47 3.37 17.55
C ASN A 80 -4.06 3.90 18.93
N ARG A 81 -2.91 3.46 19.48
CA ARG A 81 -2.25 4.04 20.66
C ARG A 81 -1.30 5.19 20.33
N GLY A 82 -1.27 5.68 19.08
CA GLY A 82 -0.43 6.82 18.67
C GLY A 82 0.95 6.46 18.13
N ASN A 83 1.24 5.17 17.85
CA ASN A 83 2.53 4.80 17.26
C ASN A 83 2.60 5.19 15.76
N PHE A 84 3.21 6.35 15.50
CA PHE A 84 3.45 6.91 14.16
C PHE A 84 4.01 5.92 13.15
N ARG A 85 4.99 5.10 13.55
CA ARG A 85 5.66 4.18 12.61
C ARG A 85 4.72 3.07 12.17
N LYS A 86 3.81 2.62 13.03
CA LYS A 86 2.84 1.56 12.74
C LYS A 86 1.69 2.11 11.90
N ALA A 87 1.15 3.27 12.26
CA ALA A 87 0.14 3.98 11.46
C ALA A 87 0.64 4.27 10.04
N TYR A 88 1.86 4.78 9.90
CA TYR A 88 2.45 5.02 8.59
C TYR A 88 2.59 3.75 7.74
N LYS A 89 2.99 2.62 8.36
CA LYS A 89 3.05 1.33 7.65
C LYS A 89 1.67 0.88 7.17
N ILE A 90 0.61 1.11 7.95
CA ILE A 90 -0.77 0.81 7.53
C ILE A 90 -1.15 1.68 6.33
N LEU A 91 -0.86 2.98 6.37
CA LEU A 91 -1.10 3.88 5.23
C LEU A 91 -0.35 3.44 3.96
N LEU A 92 0.91 2.99 4.08
CA LEU A 92 1.65 2.43 2.95
C LEU A 92 0.99 1.18 2.34
N ASP A 93 0.41 0.32 3.19
CA ASP A 93 -0.32 -0.87 2.75
C ASP A 93 -1.65 -0.48 2.06
N VAL A 94 -2.39 0.48 2.63
CA VAL A 94 -3.70 0.97 2.14
C VAL A 94 -3.57 1.68 0.80
N TYR A 95 -2.61 2.59 0.65
CA TYR A 95 -2.40 3.36 -0.57
C TYR A 95 -1.44 2.67 -1.55
N GLY A 96 -1.33 1.33 -1.45
CA GLY A 96 -0.65 0.51 -2.45
C GLY A 96 0.81 0.87 -2.69
N ARG A 97 1.53 1.35 -1.67
CA ARG A 97 2.99 1.47 -1.72
C ARG A 97 3.66 0.12 -1.45
N ARG A 98 2.94 -0.79 -0.78
CA ARG A 98 3.41 -2.14 -0.43
C ARG A 98 2.30 -3.19 -0.60
N GLY A 99 2.70 -4.46 -0.60
CA GLY A 99 1.79 -5.59 -0.52
C GLY A 99 0.90 -5.79 -1.75
N LYS A 100 -0.27 -6.43 -1.54
CA LYS A 100 -1.16 -6.83 -2.64
C LYS A 100 -1.80 -5.64 -3.36
N VAL A 101 -2.18 -4.59 -2.64
CA VAL A 101 -2.78 -3.37 -3.24
C VAL A 101 -1.83 -2.77 -4.27
N ARG A 102 -0.53 -2.73 -3.98
CA ARG A 102 0.48 -2.28 -4.95
C ARG A 102 0.49 -3.13 -6.22
N HIS A 103 0.47 -4.46 -6.07
CA HIS A 103 0.41 -5.36 -7.22
C HIS A 103 -0.87 -5.16 -8.02
N SER A 104 -2.00 -4.95 -7.35
CA SER A 104 -3.28 -4.66 -8.01
C SER A 104 -3.24 -3.33 -8.77
N LEU A 105 -2.61 -2.29 -8.22
CA LEU A 105 -2.40 -1.00 -8.93
C LEU A 105 -1.46 -1.14 -10.13
N LEU A 106 -0.46 -2.01 -10.06
CA LEU A 106 0.51 -2.25 -11.14
C LEU A 106 -0.07 -3.14 -12.25
N TYR A 107 -1.03 -4.02 -11.93
CA TYR A 107 -1.56 -5.00 -12.86
C TYR A 107 -2.07 -4.42 -14.20
N PRO A 108 -2.82 -3.29 -14.24
CA PRO A 108 -3.38 -2.80 -15.50
C PRO A 108 -2.31 -2.34 -16.48
N TYR A 109 -1.20 -1.80 -15.98
CA TYR A 109 -0.02 -1.43 -16.77
C TYR A 109 0.64 -2.65 -17.43
N LEU A 110 0.59 -3.80 -16.76
CA LEU A 110 1.29 -5.00 -17.21
C LEU A 110 0.44 -5.90 -18.09
N ASN A 111 -0.88 -5.97 -17.85
CA ASN A 111 -1.72 -7.05 -18.38
C ASN A 111 -3.00 -6.60 -19.07
N GLN A 112 -3.71 -5.60 -18.55
CA GLN A 112 -5.07 -5.32 -19.00
C GLN A 112 -5.13 -4.57 -20.32
N PHE A 113 -4.33 -3.51 -20.46
CA PHE A 113 -4.45 -2.59 -21.59
C PHE A 113 -3.39 -2.85 -22.67
N LYS A 114 -3.02 -4.12 -22.91
CA LYS A 114 -2.09 -4.44 -23.99
C LYS A 114 -2.76 -4.19 -25.35
N PRO A 115 -2.03 -3.66 -26.34
CA PRO A 115 -2.57 -3.57 -27.70
C PRO A 115 -2.89 -4.96 -28.24
N VAL A 116 -3.85 -5.05 -29.15
CA VAL A 116 -4.25 -6.33 -29.78
C VAL A 116 -3.06 -6.95 -30.53
N ASP A 117 -2.25 -6.10 -31.16
CA ASP A 117 -1.05 -6.50 -31.91
C ASP A 117 0.19 -6.68 -31.02
N PHE A 118 0.02 -6.85 -29.70
CA PHE A 118 1.13 -7.01 -28.78
C PHE A 118 1.89 -8.33 -29.06
N LYS A 119 3.01 -8.22 -29.77
CA LYS A 119 3.89 -9.35 -30.05
C LYS A 119 4.70 -9.70 -28.81
N HIS A 120 4.48 -10.90 -28.29
CA HIS A 120 5.36 -11.48 -27.28
C HIS A 120 6.74 -11.73 -27.90
N PRO A 121 7.83 -11.41 -27.18
CA PRO A 121 9.16 -11.63 -27.72
C PRO A 121 9.40 -13.13 -27.93
N GLU A 122 9.99 -13.46 -29.07
CA GLU A 122 10.30 -14.84 -29.42
C GLU A 122 11.29 -15.45 -28.42
N PRO A 123 11.12 -16.74 -28.08
CA PRO A 123 12.06 -17.44 -27.23
C PRO A 123 13.44 -17.51 -27.88
N PHE A 124 14.52 -17.32 -27.09
CA PHE A 124 15.88 -17.47 -27.60
C PHE A 124 16.13 -18.85 -28.22
N ILE A 125 15.40 -19.87 -27.77
CA ILE A 125 15.32 -21.19 -28.40
C ILE A 125 13.87 -21.42 -28.83
N PRO A 126 13.55 -21.55 -30.14
CA PRO A 126 12.18 -21.62 -30.66
C PRO A 126 11.23 -22.59 -29.94
N HIS A 127 11.74 -23.76 -29.50
CA HIS A 127 10.92 -24.80 -28.85
C HIS A 127 10.90 -24.74 -27.32
N VAL A 128 11.62 -23.80 -26.70
CA VAL A 128 11.71 -23.69 -25.23
C VAL A 128 11.12 -22.34 -24.79
N PRO A 129 9.80 -22.25 -24.53
CA PRO A 129 9.11 -20.98 -24.25
C PRO A 129 9.66 -20.27 -23.00
N ARG A 130 10.21 -21.02 -22.04
CA ARG A 130 10.86 -20.47 -20.83
C ARG A 130 12.11 -19.63 -21.14
N THR A 131 12.65 -19.72 -22.35
CA THR A 131 13.81 -18.91 -22.79
C THR A 131 13.39 -17.58 -23.41
N ALA A 132 12.10 -17.27 -23.51
CA ALA A 132 11.62 -15.96 -23.92
C ALA A 132 12.09 -14.87 -22.94
N PRO A 133 12.63 -13.74 -23.44
CA PRO A 133 12.93 -12.61 -22.58
C PRO A 133 11.62 -12.00 -22.05
N PRO A 134 11.70 -11.16 -20.99
CA PRO A 134 10.53 -10.45 -20.52
C PRO A 134 9.95 -9.53 -21.61
N PRO A 135 8.62 -9.36 -21.65
CA PRO A 135 7.97 -8.45 -22.60
C PRO A 135 8.43 -7.00 -22.37
N PRO A 136 8.39 -6.14 -23.42
CA PRO A 136 8.68 -4.73 -23.26
C PRO A 136 7.67 -4.09 -22.30
N LEU A 137 8.17 -3.14 -21.49
CA LEU A 137 7.33 -2.38 -20.56
C LEU A 137 6.66 -1.22 -21.29
N CYS A 138 5.45 -0.85 -20.85
CA CYS A 138 4.76 0.31 -21.39
C CYS A 138 5.56 1.61 -21.13
N PRO A 139 5.49 2.60 -22.04
CA PRO A 139 6.17 3.88 -21.92
C PRO A 139 6.15 4.54 -20.52
N PRO A 140 5.00 4.72 -19.84
CA PRO A 140 5.00 5.35 -18.51
C PRO A 140 5.77 4.54 -17.47
N LEU A 141 5.72 3.21 -17.55
CA LEU A 141 6.45 2.33 -16.63
C LEU A 141 7.95 2.36 -16.88
N ARG A 142 8.38 2.55 -18.14
CA ARG A 142 9.78 2.77 -18.49
C ARG A 142 10.30 4.04 -17.84
N VAL A 143 9.57 5.15 -17.95
CA VAL A 143 9.91 6.45 -17.34
C VAL A 143 9.96 6.33 -15.81
N LEU A 144 9.02 5.61 -15.18
CA LEU A 144 9.06 5.34 -13.73
C LEU A 144 10.31 4.56 -13.30
N ILE A 145 10.87 3.72 -14.16
CA ILE A 145 12.09 2.97 -13.85
C ILE A 145 13.34 3.81 -14.09
N THR A 146 13.40 4.53 -15.21
CA THR A 146 14.58 5.31 -15.57
C THR A 146 14.71 6.54 -14.71
N ASP A 147 13.64 7.32 -14.56
CA ASP A 147 13.73 8.68 -14.02
C ASP A 147 13.46 8.69 -12.52
N HIS A 148 12.45 7.92 -12.06
CA HIS A 148 12.13 7.87 -10.63
C HIS A 148 13.01 6.89 -9.84
N LEU A 149 13.25 5.68 -10.36
CA LEU A 149 14.14 4.71 -9.69
C LEU A 149 15.63 4.93 -9.99
N GLY A 150 15.97 5.68 -11.05
CA GLY A 150 17.36 5.83 -11.49
C GLY A 150 17.98 4.50 -11.93
N LYS A 151 17.19 3.61 -12.54
CA LYS A 151 17.65 2.27 -12.95
C LYS A 151 17.58 2.11 -14.46
N ARG A 152 18.53 1.34 -15.00
CA ARG A 152 18.54 0.96 -16.41
C ARG A 152 17.45 -0.07 -16.68
N LEU A 153 16.82 0.00 -17.85
CA LEU A 153 15.79 -0.95 -18.27
C LEU A 153 16.38 -2.33 -18.56
N SER A 154 17.50 -2.37 -19.29
CA SER A 154 18.26 -3.57 -19.58
C SER A 154 19.45 -3.70 -18.62
N PRO A 155 19.69 -4.89 -18.03
CA PRO A 155 20.87 -5.13 -17.24
C PRO A 155 22.10 -5.26 -18.15
N ILE A 156 23.26 -4.81 -17.68
CA ILE A 156 24.53 -5.23 -18.27
C ILE A 156 24.76 -6.68 -17.84
N LEU A 157 24.74 -7.58 -18.81
CA LEU A 157 25.02 -8.99 -18.55
C LEU A 157 26.54 -9.19 -18.46
N PRO A 158 27.02 -10.08 -17.57
CA PRO A 158 28.44 -10.41 -17.55
C PRO A 158 28.83 -11.06 -18.88
N GLU A 159 29.88 -10.54 -19.51
CA GLU A 159 30.50 -11.10 -20.71
C GLU A 159 31.69 -11.98 -20.28
N PRO A 160 31.49 -13.30 -20.11
CA PRO A 160 32.56 -14.22 -19.77
C PRO A 160 33.63 -14.26 -20.86
N LYS A 161 34.92 -14.22 -20.48
CA LYS A 161 36.07 -14.20 -21.40
C LYS A 161 36.17 -15.42 -22.32
N HIS A 162 35.74 -16.60 -21.86
CA HIS A 162 36.02 -17.87 -22.56
C HIS A 162 34.80 -18.56 -23.15
N LYS A 163 33.59 -18.41 -22.57
CA LYS A 163 32.40 -19.11 -23.03
C LYS A 163 31.17 -18.24 -22.88
N PRO A 164 30.40 -17.94 -23.95
CA PRO A 164 29.22 -17.08 -23.86
C PRO A 164 28.21 -17.64 -22.87
N LEU A 165 27.42 -16.74 -22.27
CA LEU A 165 26.41 -17.11 -21.29
C LEU A 165 25.35 -18.00 -21.95
N HIS A 166 25.07 -19.16 -21.35
CA HIS A 166 24.02 -20.06 -21.83
C HIS A 166 22.68 -19.31 -21.98
N VAL A 167 21.97 -19.51 -23.09
CA VAL A 167 20.72 -18.80 -23.43
C VAL A 167 19.65 -18.90 -22.34
N GLY A 168 19.49 -20.06 -21.70
CA GLY A 168 18.59 -20.20 -20.56
C GLY A 168 19.02 -19.38 -19.33
N ARG A 169 20.33 -19.27 -19.08
CA ARG A 169 20.86 -18.45 -17.98
C ARG A 169 20.69 -16.95 -18.31
N LYS A 170 20.88 -16.56 -19.57
CA LYS A 170 20.59 -15.20 -20.08
C LYS A 170 19.13 -14.82 -19.83
N ALA A 171 18.17 -15.65 -20.26
CA ALA A 171 16.74 -15.41 -20.02
C ALA A 171 16.42 -15.27 -18.52
N ASN A 172 16.95 -16.17 -17.69
CA ASN A 172 16.74 -16.12 -16.23
C ASN A 172 17.29 -14.83 -15.61
N LEU A 173 18.45 -14.34 -16.04
CA LEU A 173 19.01 -13.07 -15.56
C LEU A 173 18.11 -11.89 -15.97
N LEU A 174 17.62 -11.88 -17.21
CA LEU A 174 16.70 -10.84 -17.69
C LEU A 174 15.39 -10.84 -16.89
N TRP A 175 14.76 -12.00 -16.68
CA TRP A 175 13.56 -12.13 -15.86
C TRP A 175 13.78 -11.75 -14.40
N ARG A 176 14.91 -12.16 -13.80
CA ARG A 176 15.24 -11.77 -12.43
C ARG A 176 15.42 -10.27 -12.31
N HIS A 177 16.09 -9.62 -13.27
CA HIS A 177 16.25 -8.18 -13.31
C HIS A 177 14.89 -7.48 -13.46
N HIS A 178 14.09 -7.90 -14.44
CA HIS A 178 12.76 -7.36 -14.70
C HIS A 178 11.83 -7.48 -13.48
N SER A 179 11.75 -8.66 -12.87
CA SER A 179 10.97 -8.88 -11.64
C SER A 179 11.48 -8.03 -10.48
N ASN A 180 12.80 -7.85 -10.34
CA ASN A 180 13.38 -6.98 -9.31
C ASN A 180 13.00 -5.51 -9.55
N LEU A 181 13.07 -5.01 -10.79
CA LEU A 181 12.59 -3.67 -11.14
C LEU A 181 11.12 -3.51 -10.77
N LEU A 182 10.25 -4.38 -11.27
CA LEU A 182 8.81 -4.34 -10.97
C LEU A 182 8.52 -4.45 -9.47
N SER A 183 9.34 -5.19 -8.71
CA SER A 183 9.22 -5.31 -7.24
C SER A 183 9.62 -4.04 -6.49
N ARG A 184 10.30 -3.08 -7.13
CA ARG A 184 10.69 -1.79 -6.55
C ARG A 184 9.88 -0.62 -7.09
N VAL A 185 9.33 -0.73 -8.31
CA VAL A 185 8.53 0.35 -8.90
C VAL A 185 7.29 0.63 -8.07
N SER A 186 7.16 1.90 -7.70
CA SER A 186 5.95 2.52 -7.17
C SER A 186 5.17 3.15 -8.33
N VAL A 187 3.92 2.76 -8.48
CA VAL A 187 3.03 3.30 -9.53
C VAL A 187 2.36 4.58 -9.03
N PRO A 188 2.11 5.59 -9.89
CA PRO A 188 1.33 6.76 -9.50
C PRO A 188 -0.04 6.35 -8.98
N LEU A 189 -0.52 7.07 -7.98
CA LEU A 189 -1.89 6.87 -7.49
C LEU A 189 -2.89 7.40 -8.53
N PRO A 190 -4.14 6.90 -8.51
CA PRO A 190 -5.23 7.54 -9.23
C PRO A 190 -5.30 9.03 -8.88
N PHE A 191 -5.55 9.87 -9.88
CA PHE A 191 -5.53 11.33 -9.74
C PHE A 191 -6.41 11.81 -8.59
N GLU A 192 -7.62 11.28 -8.46
CA GLU A 192 -8.61 11.67 -7.45
C GLU A 192 -8.09 11.38 -6.03
N ILE A 193 -7.41 10.24 -5.85
CA ILE A 193 -6.85 9.83 -4.57
C ILE A 193 -5.62 10.68 -4.21
N LEU A 194 -4.83 11.09 -5.19
CA LEU A 194 -3.72 12.00 -4.96
C LEU A 194 -4.24 13.36 -4.46
N CYS A 195 -5.26 13.92 -5.11
CA CYS A 195 -5.90 15.17 -4.68
C CYS A 195 -6.52 15.08 -3.27
N GLU A 196 -7.14 13.93 -2.94
CA GLU A 196 -7.65 13.64 -1.59
C GLU A 196 -6.51 13.68 -0.56
N LEU A 197 -5.37 13.04 -0.87
CA LEU A 197 -4.20 13.02 0.00
C LEU A 197 -3.54 14.38 0.19
N GLU A 198 -3.48 15.21 -0.85
CA GLU A 198 -2.98 16.59 -0.74
C GLU A 198 -3.88 17.41 0.19
N THR A 199 -5.20 17.32 0.02
CA THR A 199 -6.17 17.98 0.92
C THR A 199 -5.98 17.52 2.37
N LYS A 200 -5.84 16.20 2.59
CA LYS A 200 -5.54 15.62 3.92
C LYS A 200 -4.18 16.06 4.49
N ALA A 201 -3.20 16.37 3.64
CA ALA A 201 -1.90 16.93 4.00
C ALA A 201 -1.95 18.44 4.34
N GLY A 202 -3.11 19.07 4.14
CA GLY A 202 -3.38 20.49 4.41
C GLY A 202 -3.38 21.39 3.18
N ALA A 203 -3.44 20.82 1.97
CA ALA A 203 -3.63 21.61 0.75
C ALA A 203 -5.04 22.21 0.69
N LEU A 204 -5.13 23.44 0.19
CA LEU A 204 -6.41 23.97 -0.26
C LEU A 204 -6.75 23.36 -1.63
N PRO A 205 -8.00 22.97 -1.90
CA PRO A 205 -8.39 22.38 -3.18
C PRO A 205 -8.07 23.26 -4.40
N ASN A 206 -8.11 24.58 -4.23
CA ASN A 206 -7.89 25.57 -5.29
C ASN A 206 -6.45 26.11 -5.31
N HIS A 207 -5.52 25.47 -4.62
CA HIS A 207 -4.15 25.97 -4.54
C HIS A 207 -3.43 25.77 -5.89
N PRO A 208 -2.76 26.78 -6.46
CA PRO A 208 -2.18 26.71 -7.81
C PRO A 208 -1.13 25.60 -7.97
N MET A 209 -0.45 25.24 -6.88
CA MET A 209 0.55 24.15 -6.85
C MET A 209 -0.03 22.76 -6.58
N SER A 210 -1.36 22.64 -6.37
CA SER A 210 -2.01 21.35 -6.15
C SER A 210 -2.00 20.51 -7.42
N ALA A 211 -2.00 19.18 -7.24
CA ALA A 211 -2.19 18.22 -8.32
C ALA A 211 -3.43 18.53 -9.16
N ALA A 212 -4.51 18.97 -8.49
CA ALA A 212 -5.77 19.35 -9.12
C ALA A 212 -5.61 20.52 -10.10
N SER A 213 -4.99 21.63 -9.66
CA SER A 213 -4.77 22.81 -10.51
C SER A 213 -3.77 22.55 -11.64
N LEU A 214 -2.78 21.69 -11.40
CA LEU A 214 -1.74 21.37 -12.38
C LEU A 214 -2.18 20.31 -13.41
N GLY A 215 -3.33 19.65 -13.21
CA GLY A 215 -3.76 18.55 -14.07
C GLY A 215 -2.77 17.37 -14.07
N LYS A 216 -2.13 17.14 -12.93
CA LYS A 216 -0.91 16.35 -12.79
C LYS A 216 -1.07 15.38 -11.62
N GLY A 217 -0.75 14.09 -11.80
CA GLY A 217 -0.75 13.14 -10.69
C GLY A 217 -0.63 11.68 -11.12
N GLY A 218 -1.55 11.24 -11.99
CA GLY A 218 -1.64 9.86 -12.45
C GLY A 218 -2.85 9.69 -13.35
N PRO A 219 -3.20 8.44 -13.72
CA PRO A 219 -4.38 8.19 -14.53
C PRO A 219 -5.66 8.47 -13.73
N LYS A 220 -6.72 8.89 -14.44
CA LYS A 220 -8.06 9.02 -13.86
C LYS A 220 -8.62 7.65 -13.49
N TRP A 221 -9.28 7.55 -12.33
CA TRP A 221 -9.85 6.30 -11.87
C TRP A 221 -10.79 5.66 -12.89
N ASP A 222 -11.73 6.44 -13.41
CA ASP A 222 -12.81 5.95 -14.29
C ASP A 222 -12.32 5.46 -15.65
N GLN A 223 -11.18 5.97 -16.09
CA GLN A 223 -10.61 5.57 -17.37
C GLN A 223 -9.72 4.34 -17.22
N PHE A 224 -9.01 4.22 -16.10
CA PHE A 224 -7.92 3.25 -15.98
C PHE A 224 -8.20 2.10 -15.00
N TYR A 225 -9.02 2.33 -13.97
CA TYR A 225 -9.29 1.35 -12.91
C TYR A 225 -10.77 0.95 -12.80
N PHE A 226 -11.63 1.33 -13.75
CA PHE A 226 -13.06 1.01 -13.71
C PHE A 226 -13.36 -0.49 -13.53
N ALA A 227 -12.58 -1.37 -14.19
CA ALA A 227 -12.72 -2.82 -14.07
C ALA A 227 -12.41 -3.37 -12.66
N TYR A 228 -11.77 -2.57 -11.80
CA TYR A 228 -11.39 -2.95 -10.45
C TYR A 228 -12.29 -2.38 -9.36
N GLN A 229 -13.42 -1.77 -9.71
CA GLN A 229 -14.36 -1.27 -8.71
C GLN A 229 -14.83 -2.37 -7.74
N ASN A 230 -14.93 -3.61 -8.23
CA ASN A 230 -15.31 -4.79 -7.44
C ASN A 230 -14.11 -5.56 -6.87
N ASN A 231 -12.88 -5.17 -7.20
CA ASN A 231 -11.70 -5.85 -6.66
C ASN A 231 -11.54 -5.47 -5.19
N PHE A 232 -11.61 -6.45 -4.30
CA PHE A 232 -11.49 -6.26 -2.85
C PHE A 232 -10.22 -5.51 -2.42
N ASP A 233 -9.14 -5.58 -3.21
CA ASP A 233 -7.87 -4.91 -2.92
C ASP A 233 -7.81 -3.45 -3.39
N LEU A 234 -8.68 -3.03 -4.31
CA LEU A 234 -8.69 -1.67 -4.84
C LEU A 234 -9.99 -0.93 -4.57
N ALA A 235 -11.07 -1.62 -4.20
CA ALA A 235 -12.40 -1.04 -4.01
C ALA A 235 -12.38 0.14 -3.02
N HIS A 236 -11.55 0.09 -1.98
CA HIS A 236 -11.42 1.18 -1.02
C HIS A 236 -10.78 2.44 -1.61
N LEU A 237 -10.06 2.37 -2.74
CA LEU A 237 -9.47 3.51 -3.44
C LEU A 237 -10.41 4.11 -4.49
N SER A 238 -11.60 3.53 -4.71
CA SER A 238 -12.54 4.07 -5.68
C SER A 238 -13.11 5.42 -5.22
N PRO A 239 -13.06 6.50 -6.04
CA PRO A 239 -13.70 7.76 -5.71
C PRO A 239 -15.22 7.62 -5.57
N HIS A 240 -15.82 6.66 -6.28
CA HIS A 240 -17.27 6.36 -6.27
C HIS A 240 -17.73 5.48 -5.11
N LEU A 241 -16.92 5.34 -4.07
CA LEU A 241 -17.31 4.56 -2.90
C LEU A 241 -18.46 5.28 -2.17
N LYS A 242 -19.68 4.71 -2.26
CA LYS A 242 -20.92 5.31 -1.73
C LYS A 242 -20.83 5.71 -0.25
N SER A 243 -20.15 4.91 0.56
CA SER A 243 -19.94 5.21 1.97
C SER A 243 -18.63 4.63 2.48
N HIS A 244 -17.90 5.45 3.21
CA HIS A 244 -16.78 5.00 4.02
C HIS A 244 -17.28 4.40 5.32
N VAL A 245 -16.51 3.48 5.89
CA VAL A 245 -16.75 3.01 7.24
C VAL A 245 -16.58 4.21 8.20
N PRO A 246 -17.61 4.59 8.97
CA PRO A 246 -17.48 5.67 9.93
C PRO A 246 -16.50 5.31 11.04
N GLN A 247 -15.88 6.31 11.63
CA GLN A 247 -14.98 6.08 12.76
C GLN A 247 -15.80 5.67 13.99
N SER A 248 -15.42 4.56 14.63
CA SER A 248 -16.02 4.18 15.90
C SER A 248 -15.63 5.20 16.98
N LYS A 249 -16.60 5.60 17.80
CA LYS A 249 -16.39 6.48 18.97
C LYS A 249 -16.22 5.68 20.26
N VAL A 250 -16.24 4.35 20.18
CA VAL A 250 -16.30 3.46 21.33
C VAL A 250 -15.16 2.46 21.27
N VAL A 251 -14.35 2.44 22.33
CA VAL A 251 -13.29 1.45 22.54
C VAL A 251 -13.85 0.29 23.35
N ARG A 252 -13.50 -0.93 22.96
CA ARG A 252 -13.77 -2.11 23.79
C ARG A 252 -12.67 -2.25 24.82
N SER A 253 -13.04 -2.30 26.10
CA SER A 253 -12.12 -2.61 27.20
C SER A 253 -11.56 -4.04 27.11
N GLN A 254 -12.33 -4.98 26.56
CA GLN A 254 -11.88 -6.36 26.37
C GLN A 254 -10.99 -6.52 25.13
N THR A 255 -9.70 -6.70 25.37
CA THR A 255 -8.73 -7.14 24.35
C THR A 255 -8.79 -8.66 24.18
N VAL A 256 -8.34 -9.17 23.02
CA VAL A 256 -8.20 -10.64 22.78
C VAL A 256 -7.27 -11.29 23.82
N ALA A 257 -6.47 -10.51 24.55
CA ALA A 257 -5.59 -11.00 25.60
C ALA A 257 -6.32 -11.81 26.69
N GLY A 258 -7.62 -11.57 26.91
CA GLY A 258 -8.42 -12.38 27.83
C GLY A 258 -8.73 -13.79 27.34
N ILE A 259 -8.62 -14.07 26.04
CA ILE A 259 -8.91 -15.39 25.45
C ILE A 259 -7.58 -16.03 25.06
N ARG A 260 -7.18 -17.06 25.81
CA ARG A 260 -5.96 -17.84 25.54
C ARG A 260 -6.02 -18.44 24.13
N SER A 261 -4.96 -18.29 23.36
CA SER A 261 -4.92 -18.87 22.01
C SER A 261 -4.92 -20.40 22.11
N PRO A 262 -5.74 -21.10 21.31
CA PRO A 262 -5.83 -22.57 21.31
C PRO A 262 -4.54 -23.27 20.90
N TYR A 263 -3.57 -22.52 20.36
CA TYR A 263 -2.30 -23.03 19.85
C TYR A 263 -1.09 -22.51 20.62
N GLU A 264 -1.32 -21.77 21.70
CA GLU A 264 -0.25 -21.33 22.57
C GLU A 264 0.20 -22.52 23.42
N THR A 265 1.50 -22.81 23.41
CA THR A 265 2.09 -23.81 24.30
C THR A 265 1.69 -23.46 25.72
N VAL A 266 1.17 -24.45 26.46
CA VAL A 266 0.72 -24.25 27.84
C VAL A 266 1.92 -23.82 28.67
N LYS A 267 2.12 -22.51 28.82
CA LYS A 267 2.95 -21.96 29.88
C LYS A 267 2.25 -22.32 31.19
N MET A 268 2.99 -22.92 32.11
CA MET A 268 2.54 -23.11 33.49
C MET A 268 2.06 -21.74 33.99
N PRO A 269 0.81 -21.62 34.47
CA PRO A 269 0.32 -20.35 35.00
C PRO A 269 1.25 -19.91 36.12
N ASN A 270 1.64 -18.63 36.09
CA ASN A 270 2.41 -18.08 37.20
C ASN A 270 1.50 -18.06 38.43
N ILE A 271 2.00 -18.41 39.62
CA ILE A 271 1.18 -18.48 40.87
C ILE A 271 0.43 -17.15 41.11
N LEU A 272 1.02 -16.03 40.70
CA LEU A 272 0.41 -14.69 40.74
C LEU A 272 -0.86 -14.56 39.90
N GLU A 273 -0.98 -15.23 38.74
CA GLU A 273 -2.21 -15.19 37.91
C GLU A 273 -3.39 -15.91 38.57
N TYR A 274 -3.13 -16.80 39.54
CA TYR A 274 -4.16 -17.52 40.29
C TYR A 274 -4.70 -16.72 41.47
N LEU A 275 -3.89 -15.80 42.02
CA LEU A 275 -4.26 -14.95 43.16
C LEU A 275 -5.04 -13.70 42.73
N GLU A 276 -4.93 -13.30 41.46
CA GLU A 276 -5.78 -12.27 40.88
C GLU A 276 -7.15 -12.87 40.51
N GLU A 277 -8.07 -12.94 41.49
CA GLU A 277 -9.49 -13.14 41.21
C GLU A 277 -9.96 -12.03 40.26
N LYS A 278 -10.11 -12.37 38.97
CA LYS A 278 -10.64 -11.45 37.97
C LYS A 278 -12.13 -11.29 38.24
N GLU A 279 -12.47 -10.32 39.09
CA GLU A 279 -13.82 -9.77 39.12
C GLU A 279 -14.24 -9.48 37.67
N SER A 280 -15.27 -10.17 37.20
CA SER A 280 -15.77 -10.02 35.84
C SER A 280 -16.52 -8.69 35.71
N LYS A 281 -15.79 -7.58 35.81
CA LYS A 281 -16.32 -6.24 35.56
C LYS A 281 -16.83 -6.23 34.12
N LYS A 282 -18.11 -5.87 33.96
CA LYS A 282 -18.72 -5.70 32.65
C LYS A 282 -17.83 -4.76 31.83
N PRO A 283 -17.62 -5.06 30.52
CA PRO A 283 -16.77 -4.23 29.70
C PRO A 283 -17.32 -2.81 29.63
N GLU A 284 -16.71 -1.88 30.36
CA GLU A 284 -17.05 -0.47 30.28
C GLU A 284 -16.67 0.05 28.88
N LEU A 285 -17.60 0.79 28.28
CA LEU A 285 -17.40 1.42 26.98
C LEU A 285 -16.75 2.77 27.22
N GLN A 286 -15.45 2.85 26.92
CA GLN A 286 -14.73 4.12 27.00
C GLN A 286 -14.90 4.89 25.70
N LYS A 287 -15.09 6.21 25.83
CA LYS A 287 -15.12 7.12 24.67
C LYS A 287 -13.73 7.12 24.03
N TYR A 288 -13.69 6.86 22.72
CA TYR A 288 -12.44 6.91 21.98
C TYR A 288 -12.06 8.35 21.69
N GLU A 289 -10.86 8.73 22.12
CA GLU A 289 -10.21 9.95 21.70
C GLU A 289 -9.04 9.58 20.78
N SER A 290 -9.02 10.17 19.58
CA SER A 290 -7.93 9.93 18.64
C SER A 290 -6.62 10.41 19.26
N PRO A 291 -5.57 9.58 19.36
CA PRO A 291 -4.29 10.00 19.91
C PRO A 291 -3.52 10.93 18.95
N TYR A 292 -4.02 11.09 17.72
CA TYR A 292 -3.37 11.88 16.68
C TYR A 292 -3.93 13.29 16.63
N ASP A 293 -3.04 14.26 16.81
CA ASP A 293 -3.33 15.66 16.51
C ASP A 293 -3.40 15.91 14.99
N ASN A 294 -4.14 16.92 14.56
CA ASN A 294 -4.27 17.35 13.17
C ASN A 294 -2.90 17.65 12.52
N ARG A 295 -1.95 18.20 13.29
CA ARG A 295 -0.58 18.43 12.79
C ARG A 295 0.13 17.11 12.48
N GLN A 296 -0.07 16.11 13.34
CA GLN A 296 0.54 14.81 13.23
C GLN A 296 -0.03 13.99 12.06
N THR A 297 -1.35 14.03 11.87
CA THR A 297 -2.00 13.40 10.70
C THR A 297 -1.53 14.04 9.39
N ARG A 298 -1.50 15.37 9.29
CA ARG A 298 -0.94 16.08 8.12
C ARG A 298 0.50 15.68 7.82
N ARG A 299 1.35 15.54 8.85
CA ARG A 299 2.74 15.06 8.69
C ARG A 299 2.81 13.64 8.13
N LEU A 300 1.92 12.74 8.56
CA LEU A 300 1.84 11.38 8.02
C LEU A 300 1.47 11.40 6.52
N TYR A 301 0.48 12.21 6.12
CA TYR A 301 0.09 12.33 4.73
C TYR A 301 1.17 12.98 3.86
N ARG A 302 1.85 14.03 4.33
CA ARG A 302 3.00 14.62 3.61
C ARG A 302 4.13 13.61 3.41
N ARG A 303 4.41 12.82 4.44
CA ARG A 303 5.40 11.74 4.36
C ARG A 303 4.96 10.65 3.37
N LEU A 304 3.66 10.38 3.26
CA LEU A 304 3.12 9.45 2.28
C LEU A 304 3.23 9.99 0.86
N LEU A 305 2.90 11.27 0.64
CA LEU A 305 3.02 11.95 -0.66
C LEU A 305 4.47 11.95 -1.19
N ASN A 306 5.47 12.01 -0.31
CA ASN A 306 6.87 11.91 -0.72
C ASN A 306 7.26 10.55 -1.33
N GLU A 307 6.51 9.47 -1.01
CA GLU A 307 6.72 8.13 -1.56
C GLU A 307 5.89 7.87 -2.84
N ILE A 308 5.03 8.80 -3.23
CA ILE A 308 4.13 8.65 -4.37
C ILE A 308 4.73 9.41 -5.56
N PRO A 309 5.23 8.71 -6.59
CA PRO A 309 5.60 9.39 -7.82
C PRO A 309 4.33 9.95 -8.46
N CYS A 310 4.43 11.17 -8.95
CA CYS A 310 3.40 11.81 -9.72
C CYS A 310 3.85 11.88 -11.18
N MET A 311 2.91 11.75 -12.09
CA MET A 311 3.19 11.75 -13.53
C MET A 311 2.10 12.51 -14.28
N ASP A 312 2.40 12.90 -15.52
CA ASP A 312 1.42 13.50 -16.40
C ASP A 312 0.21 12.58 -16.57
N MET A 313 -0.98 13.17 -16.70
CA MET A 313 -2.21 12.42 -16.88
C MET A 313 -2.18 11.65 -18.21
N PHE A 314 -2.68 10.42 -18.18
CA PHE A 314 -2.80 9.58 -19.36
C PHE A 314 -4.04 8.70 -19.28
N THR A 315 -4.46 8.19 -20.44
CA THR A 315 -5.61 7.31 -20.60
C THR A 315 -5.14 5.90 -20.96
N TRP A 316 -6.03 4.92 -20.89
CA TRP A 316 -5.70 3.55 -21.30
C TRP A 316 -5.30 3.47 -22.79
N GLU A 317 -5.85 4.35 -23.64
CA GLU A 317 -5.54 4.46 -25.07
C GLU A 317 -4.14 5.03 -25.33
N THR A 318 -3.69 5.98 -24.50
CA THR A 318 -2.37 6.59 -24.66
C THR A 318 -1.27 5.78 -23.98
N LEU A 319 -1.60 4.80 -23.13
CA LEU A 319 -0.65 4.02 -22.34
C LEU A 319 0.48 3.39 -23.16
N TRP A 320 0.19 2.90 -24.37
CA TRP A 320 1.15 2.21 -25.25
C TRP A 320 1.54 3.04 -26.49
N LYS A 321 1.11 4.30 -26.60
CA LYS A 321 1.51 5.15 -27.73
C LYS A 321 2.99 5.51 -27.60
N GLU A 322 3.78 5.14 -28.58
CA GLU A 322 5.19 5.53 -28.66
C GLU A 322 5.31 7.04 -28.95
N GLY A 323 6.36 7.69 -28.45
CA GLY A 323 6.61 9.13 -28.64
C GLY A 323 5.95 10.06 -27.62
N VAL A 324 5.12 9.55 -26.70
CA VAL A 324 4.59 10.36 -25.59
C VAL A 324 5.67 10.53 -24.52
N ASN A 325 6.11 11.78 -24.32
CA ASN A 325 7.09 12.13 -23.29
C ASN A 325 6.38 12.32 -21.95
N TYR A 326 6.42 11.28 -21.10
CA TYR A 326 5.93 11.39 -19.72
C TYR A 326 6.97 12.06 -18.85
N THR A 327 6.56 13.07 -18.08
CA THR A 327 7.42 13.66 -17.05
C THR A 327 7.02 13.15 -15.66
N ILE A 328 8.01 12.87 -14.83
CA ILE A 328 7.80 12.51 -13.43
C ILE A 328 8.15 13.69 -12.55
N PHE A 329 7.27 13.92 -11.58
CA PHE A 329 7.46 14.93 -10.55
C PHE A 329 7.05 14.37 -9.19
N LYS A 330 7.36 15.14 -8.16
CA LYS A 330 6.87 14.88 -6.80
C LYS A 330 5.78 15.89 -6.48
N SER A 331 4.87 15.54 -5.56
CA SER A 331 3.88 16.50 -5.07
C SER A 331 4.60 17.72 -4.46
N ASN A 332 4.13 18.91 -4.82
CA ASN A 332 4.66 20.18 -4.28
C ASN A 332 4.34 20.36 -2.79
N TRP A 333 3.45 19.53 -2.23
CA TRP A 333 3.05 19.57 -0.83
C TRP A 333 3.93 18.76 0.12
N ILE A 334 5.05 18.26 -0.38
CA ILE A 334 6.12 17.73 0.45
C ILE A 334 6.77 18.93 1.17
N PRO A 335 7.06 18.84 2.48
CA PRO A 335 7.84 19.85 3.16
C PRO A 335 9.22 19.90 2.49
N LYS A 336 9.38 20.84 1.58
CA LYS A 336 10.68 21.34 1.16
C LYS A 336 11.41 21.69 2.46
N GLY A 337 12.56 21.07 2.70
CA GLY A 337 13.38 21.44 3.86
C GLY A 337 13.57 22.95 3.83
N VAL A 338 13.72 23.61 4.98
CA VAL A 338 13.82 25.08 5.08
C VAL A 338 14.77 25.71 4.04
N ARG A 339 15.77 24.95 3.57
CA ARG A 339 16.75 25.31 2.55
C ARG A 339 16.21 25.43 1.11
N GLU A 340 15.14 24.73 0.74
CA GLU A 340 14.55 24.75 -0.62
C GLU A 340 13.40 25.78 -0.75
N LEU A 341 13.01 26.43 0.35
CA LEU A 341 12.00 27.50 0.38
C LEU A 341 12.59 28.89 0.14
N ILE A 342 13.91 28.99 0.06
CA ILE A 342 14.55 30.17 -0.50
C ILE A 342 14.60 29.91 -2.00
N PRO A 343 13.73 30.52 -2.83
CA PRO A 343 13.98 30.50 -4.25
C PRO A 343 15.39 31.08 -4.45
N GLU A 344 16.28 30.34 -5.11
CA GLU A 344 17.58 30.85 -5.58
C GLU A 344 17.42 32.10 -6.46
N THR A 345 16.19 32.43 -6.84
CA THR A 345 15.79 33.70 -7.41
C THR A 345 14.57 34.25 -6.67
N LEU A 346 14.76 34.82 -5.47
CA LEU A 346 14.02 36.05 -5.20
C LEU A 346 14.34 36.96 -6.38
N SER A 347 13.38 37.22 -7.26
CA SER A 347 13.62 38.02 -8.45
C SER A 347 14.31 39.30 -7.99
N SER A 348 15.31 39.77 -8.74
CA SER A 348 16.05 40.98 -8.37
C SER A 348 15.14 42.19 -8.11
N GLU A 349 13.90 42.13 -8.58
CA GLU A 349 12.84 43.12 -8.34
C GLU A 349 12.35 43.11 -6.89
N VAL A 350 12.12 41.94 -6.27
CA VAL A 350 11.70 41.84 -4.86
C VAL A 350 12.80 42.35 -3.91
N ILE A 351 14.07 42.09 -4.25
CA ILE A 351 15.23 42.64 -3.52
C ILE A 351 15.33 44.16 -3.70
N LYS A 352 15.09 44.68 -4.91
CA LYS A 352 15.09 46.12 -5.19
C LYS A 352 13.93 46.86 -4.51
N GLU A 353 12.74 46.27 -4.43
CA GLU A 353 11.58 46.86 -3.75
C GLU A 353 11.77 46.92 -2.22
N THR A 354 12.30 45.85 -1.62
CA THR A 354 12.62 45.82 -0.18
C THR A 354 13.76 46.77 0.19
N MET A 355 14.75 46.97 -0.70
CA MET A 355 15.79 47.99 -0.53
C MET A 355 15.25 49.42 -0.66
N LYS A 356 14.25 49.66 -1.51
CA LYS A 356 13.61 50.99 -1.69
C LYS A 356 12.74 51.39 -0.50
N THR A 357 12.03 50.47 0.11
CA THR A 357 11.16 50.77 1.28
C THR A 357 11.98 51.15 2.52
N ASN A 358 13.19 50.60 2.70
CA ASN A 358 14.08 50.97 3.81
C ASN A 358 14.76 52.34 3.62
N LYS A 359 14.93 52.83 2.38
CA LYS A 359 15.47 54.17 2.12
C LYS A 359 14.48 55.31 2.37
N ARG A 360 13.18 55.03 2.48
CA ARG A 360 12.14 56.03 2.77
C ARG A 360 11.86 56.23 4.27
N LYS A 361 12.55 55.50 5.15
CA LYS A 361 12.42 55.59 6.61
C LYS A 361 13.63 56.22 7.30
N LYS A 362 14.57 56.78 6.54
CA LYS A 362 15.56 57.77 6.99
C LYS A 362 15.21 59.07 6.31
#